data_AF-A0A7Y6XM93-F1
#
_entry.id   AF-A0A7Y6XM93-F1
#
_cell.length_a   1.000
_cell.length_b   1.000
_cell.length_c   1.000
_cell.angle_alpha   90.00
_cell.angle_beta   90.00
_cell.angle_gamma   90.00
#
_symmetry.space_group_name_H-M   'P 1'
#
loop_
_entity.id
_entity.type
_entity.pdbx_description
1 polymer ?
#
loop_
_entity_poly.entity_id
_entity_poly.type
_entity_poly.pdbx_seq_one_letter_code
_entity_poly.pdbx_strand_id
1 'polypeptide(L)' 'MSTRCAGNVAEVCNGDGNWQVLADCDAVSEHSSTAFTCAYVNEEGVTGHTCLPTTVDAGTVDAGAEEGGVL' A
#
# COMPACT_ATOMS: atom_id res chain seq x y z
N MET A 1 -16.28 -7.11 -2.31
CA MET A 1 -15.78 -6.32 -1.18
C MET A 1 -15.16 -5.06 -1.72
N SER A 2 -15.18 -3.96 -0.96
CA SER A 2 -14.55 -2.68 -1.37
C SER A 2 -13.56 -2.24 -0.32
N THR A 3 -12.53 -1.50 -0.71
CA THR A 3 -11.54 -0.91 0.21
C THR A 3 -11.53 0.60 0.04
N ARG A 4 -11.16 1.34 1.09
CA ARG A 4 -11.02 2.81 1.06
C ARG A 4 -9.93 3.27 2.02
N CYS A 5 -9.45 4.49 1.82
CA CYS A 5 -8.68 5.21 2.82
C CYS A 5 -9.58 6.11 3.67
N ALA A 6 -9.56 5.93 4.98
CA ALA A 6 -10.12 6.86 5.95
C ALA A 6 -8.97 7.64 6.59
N GLY A 7 -8.55 8.72 5.92
CA GLY A 7 -7.31 9.41 6.27
C GLY A 7 -6.11 8.51 5.97
N ASN A 8 -5.26 8.25 6.97
CA ASN A 8 -4.10 7.38 6.84
C ASN A 8 -4.36 5.91 7.24
N VAL A 9 -5.63 5.51 7.27
CA VAL A 9 -6.05 4.15 7.65
C VAL A 9 -6.71 3.47 6.45
N ALA A 10 -6.22 2.30 6.08
CA ALA A 10 -6.85 1.44 5.09
C ALA A 10 -8.01 0.67 5.73
N GLU A 11 -9.21 0.78 5.15
CA GLU A 11 -10.41 0.08 5.59
C GLU A 11 -10.96 -0.84 4.50
N VAL A 12 -11.58 -1.94 4.91
CA VAL A 12 -12.34 -2.86 4.05
C VAL A 12 -13.81 -2.87 4.44
N CYS A 13 -14.68 -2.84 3.44
CA CYS A 13 -16.10 -3.06 3.58
C CYS A 13 -16.36 -4.57 3.54
N ASN A 14 -16.85 -5.10 4.66
CA ASN A 14 -17.27 -6.49 4.76
C ASN A 14 -18.59 -6.73 3.99
N GLY A 15 -19.00 -8.00 3.88
CA GLY A 15 -20.22 -8.38 3.17
C GLY A 15 -21.51 -7.78 3.77
N ASP A 16 -21.47 -7.39 5.04
CA ASP A 16 -22.57 -6.78 5.79
C ASP A 16 -22.65 -5.24 5.61
N GLY A 17 -21.75 -4.65 4.82
CA GLY A 17 -21.72 -3.20 4.59
C GLY A 17 -21.04 -2.39 5.70
N ASN A 18 -20.34 -3.05 6.62
CA ASN A 18 -19.59 -2.41 7.70
C ASN A 18 -18.12 -2.24 7.30
N TRP A 19 -17.58 -1.06 7.57
CA TRP A 19 -16.16 -0.79 7.38
C TRP A 19 -15.37 -1.32 8.58
N GLN A 20 -14.29 -2.04 8.28
CA GLN A 20 -13.34 -2.59 9.24
C GLN A 20 -11.95 -2.07 8.92
N VAL A 21 -11.18 -1.75 9.95
CA VAL A 21 -9.79 -1.33 9.79
C VAL A 21 -8.97 -2.53 9.33
N LEU A 22 -8.31 -2.38 8.19
CA LEU A 22 -7.37 -3.35 7.62
C LEU A 22 -5.96 -3.07 8.15
N ALA A 23 -5.53 -1.81 8.06
CA ALA A 23 -4.21 -1.37 8.51
C ALA A 23 -4.23 0.13 8.84
N ASP A 24 -3.57 0.50 9.93
CA ASP A 24 -3.26 1.90 10.25
C ASP A 24 -1.84 2.22 9.77
N CYS A 25 -1.73 3.02 8.72
CA CYS A 25 -0.43 3.28 8.09
C CYS A 25 0.46 4.14 8.98
N ASP A 26 -0.09 4.88 9.95
CA ASP A 26 0.69 5.65 10.91
C ASP A 26 1.40 4.72 11.90
N ALA A 27 0.67 3.73 12.44
CA ALA A 27 1.23 2.70 13.32
C ALA A 27 2.27 1.83 12.58
N VAL A 28 2.03 1.50 11.31
CA VAL A 28 3.01 0.80 10.47
C VAL A 28 4.27 1.66 10.29
N SER A 29 4.11 2.97 10.11
CA SER A 29 5.23 3.89 9.95
C SER A 29 6.11 3.95 11.19
N GLU A 30 5.48 4.05 12.36
CA GLU A 30 6.15 4.06 13.65
C GLU A 30 6.96 2.78 13.86
N HIS A 31 6.39 1.63 13.51
CA HIS A 31 7.05 0.33 13.68
C HIS A 31 8.16 0.06 12.65
N SER A 32 8.05 0.61 11.44
CA SER A 32 8.95 0.33 10.31
C SER A 32 10.07 1.38 10.13
N SER A 33 10.07 2.46 10.92
CA SER A 33 10.98 3.61 10.76
C SER A 33 10.99 4.21 9.33
N THR A 34 9.91 3.97 8.58
CA THR A 34 9.69 4.41 7.20
C THR A 34 8.29 4.95 7.14
N ALA A 35 8.04 6.08 6.50
CA ALA A 35 6.70 6.63 6.40
C ALA A 35 5.86 5.83 5.39
N PHE A 36 4.65 5.47 5.79
CA PHE A 36 3.62 4.81 4.98
C PHE A 36 2.39 5.71 4.89
N THR A 37 1.80 5.76 3.71
CA THR A 37 0.52 6.41 3.46
C THR A 37 -0.50 5.41 2.92
N CYS A 38 -1.76 5.60 3.27
CA CYS A 38 -2.84 4.88 2.61
C CYS A 38 -2.96 5.36 1.15
N ALA A 39 -2.84 4.42 0.21
CA ALA A 39 -2.89 4.70 -1.23
C ALA A 39 -3.64 3.59 -1.98
N TYR A 40 -4.17 3.93 -3.15
CA TYR A 40 -4.80 2.98 -4.04
C TYR A 40 -3.76 2.26 -4.90
N VAL A 41 -3.80 0.94 -4.91
CA VAL A 41 -3.00 0.07 -5.79
C VAL A 41 -3.90 -0.60 -6.81
N ASN A 42 -3.39 -0.68 -8.03
CA ASN A 42 -4.04 -1.35 -9.16
C ASN A 42 -3.00 -2.13 -9.95
N GLU A 43 -2.52 -3.21 -9.33
CA GLU A 43 -1.53 -4.12 -9.89
C GLU A 43 -2.22 -5.44 -10.29
N GLU A 44 -1.61 -6.21 -11.19
CA GLU A 44 -2.21 -7.45 -11.68
C GLU A 44 -2.51 -8.43 -10.52
N GLY A 45 -3.80 -8.60 -10.21
CA GLY A 45 -4.27 -9.46 -9.12
C GLY A 45 -4.43 -8.78 -7.76
N VAL A 46 -4.02 -7.51 -7.61
CA VAL A 46 -4.20 -6.74 -6.37
C VAL A 46 -4.78 -5.37 -6.69
N THR A 47 -6.06 -5.21 -6.38
CA THR A 47 -6.80 -3.94 -6.53
C THR A 47 -7.41 -3.52 -5.21
N GLY A 48 -7.03 -2.34 -4.71
CA GLY A 48 -7.59 -1.80 -3.48
C GLY A 48 -6.74 -0.74 -2.80
N HIS A 49 -7.20 -0.24 -1.67
CA HIS A 49 -6.48 0.68 -0.82
C HIS A 49 -5.67 -0.08 0.23
N THR A 50 -4.39 0.27 0.35
CA THR A 50 -3.46 -0.35 1.32
C THR A 50 -2.40 0.66 1.76
N CYS A 51 -1.59 0.30 2.76
CA CYS A 51 -0.47 1.12 3.21
C CYS A 51 0.73 0.92 2.28
N LEU A 52 1.19 1.99 1.65
CA LEU A 52 2.39 2.02 0.82
C LEU A 52 3.42 2.99 1.40
N PRO A 53 4.72 2.69 1.30
CA PRO A 53 5.75 3.62 1.73
C PRO A 53 5.64 4.94 0.95
N THR A 54 5.76 6.08 1.63
CA THR A 54 5.69 7.41 0.98
C THR A 54 6.89 7.69 0.07
N THR A 55 7.97 6.92 0.22
CA THR A 55 9.19 7.01 -0.60
C THR A 55 9.13 6.12 -1.84
N VAL A 56 8.18 5.19 -1.92
CA VAL A 56 7.91 4.48 -3.16
C VAL A 56 6.79 5.22 -3.87
N ASP A 57 7.16 5.98 -4.89
CA ASP A 57 6.19 6.42 -5.88
C ASP A 57 5.66 5.14 -6.54
N ALA A 58 4.46 4.71 -6.16
CA ALA A 58 3.77 3.58 -6.79
C ALA A 58 3.32 4.04 -8.19
N GLY A 59 4.30 4.23 -9.07
CA GLY A 59 4.15 5.06 -10.25
C GLY A 59 5.37 5.17 -11.15
N THR A 60 6.32 4.24 -11.14
CA THR A 60 7.05 3.74 -12.33
C THR A 60 7.66 2.39 -11.96
N VAL A 61 7.20 1.31 -12.59
CA VAL A 61 8.01 0.11 -12.72
C VAL A 61 9.21 0.46 -13.61
N ASP A 62 10.27 1.00 -13.00
CA ASP A 62 11.59 0.88 -13.60
C ASP A 62 11.97 -0.60 -13.49
N ALA A 63 11.66 -1.33 -14.56
CA ALA A 63 12.31 -2.60 -14.81
C ALA A 63 13.81 -2.34 -14.90
N GLY A 64 14.55 -2.57 -13.82
CA GLY A 64 16.01 -2.46 -13.85
C GLY A 64 16.69 -2.69 -12.51
N ALA A 65 17.05 -3.95 -12.23
CA ALA A 65 18.41 -4.36 -11.88
C ALA A 65 18.43 -5.83 -11.45
N GLU A 66 18.56 -6.74 -12.42
CA GLU A 66 19.34 -7.96 -12.20
C GLU A 66 20.81 -7.66 -12.54
N GLU A 67 21.67 -8.23 -11.72
CA GLU A 67 22.99 -7.74 -11.39
C GLU A 67 24.04 -8.06 -12.45
N GLY A 68 25.02 -7.16 -12.61
CA GLY A 68 26.43 -7.55 -12.78
C GLY A 68 26.86 -8.05 -14.16
N GLY A 69 27.10 -7.13 -15.10
CA GLY A 69 28.12 -7.32 -16.11
C GLY A 69 29.47 -6.79 -15.62
N VAL A 70 30.44 -7.69 -15.40
CA VAL A 70 31.89 -7.40 -15.50
C VAL A 70 32.64 -8.74 -15.63
N LEU A 71 33.28 -8.88 -16.80
CA LEU A 71 34.37 -9.78 -17.23
C LEU A 71 34.08 -11.29 -17.35
#